data_AF-A0A7C2QEQ5-F1
#
_entry.id   AF-A0A7C2QEQ5-F1
#
_cell.length_a   1.000
_cell.length_b   1.000
_cell.length_c   1.000
_cell.angle_alpha   90.00
_cell.angle_beta   90.00
_cell.angle_gamma   90.00
#
_symmetry.space_group_name_H-M   'P 1'
#
loop_
_entity.id
_entity.type
_entity.pdbx_description
1 polymer ?
#
loop_
_entity_poly.entity_id
_entity_poly.type
_entity_poly.pdbx_seq_one_letter_code
_entity_poly.pdbx_strand_id
1 'polypeptide(L)'
;MRALVALVALLALAQLAAAGPIALLASDGSTPLVGARIVAEKLDGERVELTVPPDGSVTVREVPLGILKITVVSWKGVPVNYTCRVTPANSTVTVPRIHKLTVSAVGSRGQGLRGASVEIFYGGRSVDKGIADEAGSYTTLLPAASYVVKVNYGGKTAEKQVDLSAPDRVVVQLDVFAEIGGVALSSSEVMGLIALAALVPLILFIVAYEYAQWRRKRMLKVVTGPQ
;
A
#
# COMPACT_ATOMS: atom_id res chain seq x y z
N MET A 1 6.74 34.58 -54.71
CA MET A 1 6.89 35.08 -53.31
C MET A 1 5.60 35.06 -52.50
N ARG A 2 4.43 35.51 -53.02
CA ARG A 2 3.16 35.52 -52.25
C ARG A 2 2.68 34.14 -51.77
N ALA A 3 2.86 33.09 -52.55
CA ALA A 3 2.48 31.71 -52.17
C ALA A 3 3.36 31.12 -51.06
N LEU A 4 4.66 31.48 -51.02
CA LEU A 4 5.61 30.95 -50.03
C LEU A 4 5.38 31.61 -48.65
N VAL A 5 5.04 32.91 -48.64
CA VAL A 5 4.69 33.64 -47.40
C VAL A 5 3.36 33.14 -46.81
N ALA A 6 2.38 32.80 -47.66
CA ALA A 6 1.12 32.20 -47.22
C ALA A 6 1.33 30.80 -46.62
N LEU A 7 2.23 29.98 -47.19
CA LEU A 7 2.53 28.65 -46.67
C LEU A 7 3.28 28.70 -45.33
N VAL A 8 4.23 29.64 -45.16
CA VAL A 8 4.95 29.85 -43.89
C VAL A 8 4.03 30.41 -42.82
N ALA A 9 3.09 31.30 -43.16
CA ALA A 9 2.08 31.79 -42.24
C ALA A 9 1.10 30.68 -41.80
N LEU A 10 0.70 29.78 -42.71
CA LEU A 10 -0.14 28.61 -42.39
C LEU A 10 0.60 27.57 -41.53
N LEU A 11 1.88 27.32 -41.79
CA LEU A 11 2.72 26.45 -40.94
C LEU A 11 2.96 27.07 -39.56
N ALA A 12 3.11 28.39 -39.46
CA ALA A 12 3.24 29.09 -38.18
C ALA A 12 1.94 29.07 -37.37
N LEU A 13 0.77 29.13 -38.03
CA LEU A 13 -0.54 28.97 -37.38
C LEU A 13 -0.77 27.54 -36.84
N ALA A 14 -0.26 26.52 -37.53
CA ALA A 14 -0.38 25.13 -37.09
C ALA A 14 0.43 24.81 -35.82
N GLN A 15 1.50 25.56 -35.54
CA GLN A 15 2.29 25.39 -34.30
C GLN A 15 1.69 26.09 -33.07
N LEU A 16 0.64 26.91 -33.24
CA LEU A 16 0.01 27.68 -32.14
C LEU A 16 -1.15 26.96 -31.44
N ALA A 17 -1.54 25.76 -31.86
CA ALA A 17 -2.78 25.13 -31.40
C ALA A 17 -2.58 23.95 -30.41
N ALA A 18 -1.39 23.73 -29.87
CA ALA A 18 -1.17 22.73 -28.83
C ALA A 18 -1.10 23.42 -27.46
N ALA A 19 -1.92 22.99 -26.50
CA ALA A 19 -1.65 23.33 -25.11
C ALA A 19 -0.33 22.63 -24.72
N GLY A 20 0.58 23.37 -24.07
CA GLY A 20 1.81 22.80 -23.53
C GLY A 20 1.53 21.64 -22.56
N PRO A 21 2.54 20.80 -22.24
CA PRO A 21 2.34 19.63 -21.39
C PRO A 21 1.75 20.05 -20.04
N ILE A 22 0.62 19.44 -19.69
CA ILE A 22 -0.15 19.73 -18.48
C ILE A 22 0.25 18.72 -17.42
N ALA A 23 0.82 19.19 -16.32
CA ALA A 23 1.19 18.35 -15.18
C ALA A 23 0.05 18.34 -14.15
N LEU A 24 -0.41 17.15 -13.77
CA LEU A 24 -1.38 16.95 -12.70
C LEU A 24 -0.66 16.35 -11.51
N LEU A 25 -0.57 17.10 -10.41
CA LEU A 25 0.16 16.70 -9.21
C LEU A 25 -0.82 16.41 -8.07
N ALA A 26 -0.43 15.50 -7.18
CA ALA A 26 -1.11 15.25 -5.93
C ALA A 26 -1.02 16.47 -4.99
N SER A 27 -1.74 16.43 -3.87
CA SER A 27 -1.77 17.57 -2.93
C SER A 27 -0.43 17.87 -2.25
N ASP A 28 0.57 16.99 -2.41
CA ASP A 28 1.96 17.24 -1.99
C ASP A 28 2.73 18.17 -2.94
N GLY A 29 2.16 18.50 -4.10
CA GLY A 29 2.76 19.37 -5.11
C GLY A 29 3.94 18.77 -5.86
N SER A 30 4.19 17.46 -5.74
CA SER A 30 5.35 16.81 -6.37
C SER A 30 5.06 15.46 -7.01
N THR A 31 4.08 14.72 -6.51
CA THR A 31 3.75 13.39 -7.04
C THR A 31 2.81 13.52 -8.25
N PRO A 32 3.21 13.08 -9.46
CA PRO A 32 2.33 13.12 -10.61
C PRO A 32 1.21 12.08 -10.51
N LEU A 33 0.00 12.43 -10.96
CA LEU A 33 -1.17 11.55 -10.95
C LEU A 33 -1.18 10.59 -12.14
N VAL A 34 -0.08 9.87 -12.34
CA VAL A 34 0.07 8.85 -13.39
C VAL A 34 -1.09 7.85 -13.32
N GLY A 35 -1.67 7.53 -14.48
CA GLY A 35 -2.81 6.63 -14.59
C GLY A 35 -4.16 7.22 -14.17
N ALA A 36 -4.23 8.50 -13.79
CA ALA A 36 -5.52 9.15 -13.52
C ALA A 36 -6.35 9.26 -14.81
N ARG A 37 -7.65 8.97 -14.69
CA ARG A 37 -8.63 9.23 -15.76
C ARG A 37 -9.08 10.66 -15.67
N ILE A 38 -8.97 11.38 -16.77
CA ILE A 38 -9.34 12.79 -16.87
C ILE A 38 -10.20 13.04 -18.09
N VAL A 39 -10.97 14.11 -18.05
CA VAL A 39 -11.73 14.63 -19.18
C VAL A 39 -11.27 16.05 -19.41
N ALA A 40 -10.75 16.33 -20.60
CA ALA A 40 -10.42 17.68 -21.04
C ALA A 40 -11.58 18.21 -21.89
N GLU A 41 -12.17 19.32 -21.46
CA GLU A 41 -13.21 20.06 -22.18
C GLU A 41 -12.59 21.31 -22.82
N LYS A 42 -12.64 21.38 -24.15
CA LYS A 42 -12.19 22.52 -24.96
C LYS A 42 -13.20 23.67 -24.90
N LEU A 43 -12.84 24.84 -25.40
CA LEU A 43 -13.72 26.03 -25.42
C LEU A 43 -14.96 25.87 -26.31
N ASP A 44 -14.88 25.01 -27.33
CA ASP A 44 -15.99 24.66 -28.23
C ASP A 44 -16.95 23.62 -27.61
N GLY A 45 -16.65 23.13 -26.40
CA GLY A 45 -17.42 22.10 -25.70
C GLY A 45 -17.04 20.67 -26.08
N GLU A 46 -16.08 20.46 -26.97
CA GLU A 46 -15.55 19.12 -27.27
C GLU A 46 -14.90 18.53 -26.01
N ARG A 47 -15.19 17.24 -25.74
CA ARG A 47 -14.66 16.51 -24.59
C ARG A 47 -13.77 15.38 -25.05
N VAL A 48 -12.56 15.36 -24.50
CA VAL A 48 -11.56 14.32 -24.78
C VAL A 48 -11.25 13.59 -23.48
N GLU A 49 -11.53 12.29 -23.45
CA GLU A 49 -11.15 11.43 -22.33
C GLU A 49 -9.69 10.98 -22.49
N LEU A 50 -8.90 11.18 -21.44
CA LEU A 50 -7.47 10.88 -21.44
C LEU A 50 -7.08 10.17 -20.14
N THR A 51 -5.95 9.46 -20.21
CA THR A 51 -5.28 8.91 -19.03
C THR A 51 -3.90 9.54 -18.91
N VAL A 52 -3.52 9.96 -17.70
CA VAL A 52 -2.19 10.54 -17.48
C VAL A 52 -1.12 9.49 -17.78
N PRO A 53 -0.18 9.75 -18.71
CA PRO A 53 0.81 8.76 -19.10
C PRO A 53 1.92 8.61 -18.06
N PRO A 54 2.81 7.62 -18.20
CA PRO A 54 3.92 7.38 -17.27
C PRO A 54 4.92 8.53 -17.12
N ASP A 55 4.98 9.45 -18.08
CA ASP A 55 5.77 10.68 -18.03
C ASP A 55 5.17 11.74 -17.07
N GLY A 56 3.92 11.53 -16.62
CA GLY A 56 3.23 12.41 -15.68
C GLY A 56 2.63 13.68 -16.31
N SER A 57 2.66 13.81 -17.64
CA SER A 57 2.21 15.01 -18.34
C SER A 57 1.22 14.70 -19.46
N VAL A 58 0.20 15.55 -19.62
CA VAL A 58 -0.84 15.36 -20.64
C VAL A 58 -0.74 16.44 -21.70
N THR A 59 -0.76 16.05 -22.98
CA THR A 59 -0.85 17.00 -24.09
C THR A 59 -2.22 16.91 -24.74
N VAL A 60 -2.89 18.06 -24.88
CA VAL A 60 -4.15 18.19 -25.62
C VAL A 60 -3.89 19.01 -26.88
N ARG A 61 -4.25 18.45 -28.04
CA ARG A 61 -4.08 19.11 -29.34
C ARG A 61 -5.31 19.92 -29.68
N GLU A 62 -5.11 20.90 -30.57
CA GLU A 62 -6.17 21.75 -31.11
C GLU A 62 -6.96 22.45 -30.01
N VAL A 63 -6.25 23.18 -29.15
CA VAL A 63 -6.82 23.95 -28.05
C VAL A 63 -6.71 25.44 -28.40
N PRO A 64 -7.77 26.05 -28.96
CA PRO A 64 -7.80 27.49 -29.20
C PRO A 64 -7.48 28.26 -27.91
N LEU A 65 -6.57 29.23 -28.01
CA LEU A 65 -6.07 30.04 -26.88
C LEU A 65 -5.35 29.25 -25.78
N GLY A 66 -5.16 27.93 -25.93
CA GLY A 66 -4.57 27.05 -24.92
C GLY A 66 -5.37 26.95 -23.62
N ILE A 67 -6.64 27.36 -23.62
CA ILE A 67 -7.51 27.32 -22.45
C ILE A 67 -8.38 26.08 -22.52
N LEU A 68 -8.43 25.33 -21.43
CA LEU A 68 -9.23 24.11 -21.33
C LEU A 68 -9.70 23.90 -19.89
N LYS A 69 -10.75 23.11 -19.72
CA LYS A 69 -11.27 22.70 -18.42
C LYS A 69 -10.95 21.23 -18.21
N ILE A 70 -10.16 20.91 -17.20
CA ILE A 70 -9.82 19.52 -16.85
C ILE A 70 -10.69 19.09 -15.70
N THR A 71 -11.35 17.95 -15.88
CA THR A 71 -11.98 17.20 -14.80
C THR A 71 -11.18 15.92 -14.54
N VAL A 72 -10.59 15.81 -13.35
CA VAL A 72 -9.98 14.59 -12.85
C VAL A 72 -11.07 13.69 -12.30
N VAL A 73 -11.42 12.65 -13.06
CA VAL A 73 -12.53 11.74 -12.74
C VAL A 73 -12.13 10.78 -11.64
N SER A 74 -11.01 10.08 -11.82
CA SER A 74 -10.54 9.08 -10.85
C SER A 74 -9.03 8.90 -10.89
N TRP A 75 -8.44 8.51 -9.77
CA TRP A 75 -7.04 8.13 -9.67
C TRP A 75 -6.90 6.86 -8.83
N LYS A 76 -6.04 5.92 -9.26
CA LYS A 76 -5.95 4.55 -8.71
C LYS A 76 -7.31 3.81 -8.65
N GLY A 77 -8.24 4.17 -9.54
CA GLY A 77 -9.61 3.63 -9.55
C GLY A 77 -10.55 4.22 -8.49
N VAL A 78 -10.12 5.24 -7.74
CA VAL A 78 -10.95 5.94 -6.74
C VAL A 78 -11.46 7.25 -7.33
N PRO A 79 -12.77 7.58 -7.20
CA PRO A 79 -13.32 8.84 -7.68
C PRO A 79 -12.68 10.06 -7.01
N VAL A 80 -12.29 11.05 -7.82
CA VAL A 80 -11.75 12.34 -7.36
C VAL A 80 -12.75 13.45 -7.65
N ASN A 81 -13.31 13.47 -8.87
CA ASN A 81 -14.29 14.45 -9.36
C ASN A 81 -13.88 15.92 -9.15
N TYR A 82 -12.59 16.22 -9.37
CA TYR A 82 -12.06 17.57 -9.25
C TYR A 82 -12.04 18.26 -10.61
N THR A 83 -12.50 19.51 -10.69
CA THR A 83 -12.52 20.28 -11.94
C THR A 83 -11.75 21.58 -11.78
N CYS A 84 -10.93 21.91 -12.78
CA CYS A 84 -10.12 23.12 -12.81
C CYS A 84 -10.01 23.68 -14.23
N ARG A 85 -9.66 24.96 -14.32
CA ARG A 85 -9.35 25.63 -15.60
C ARG A 85 -7.84 25.70 -15.76
N VAL A 86 -7.35 25.20 -16.89
CA VAL A 86 -5.94 25.22 -17.27
C VAL A 86 -5.75 26.25 -18.39
N THR A 87 -4.65 26.99 -18.31
CA THR A 87 -4.22 27.98 -19.31
C THR A 87 -2.73 27.78 -19.57
N PRO A 88 -2.17 28.38 -20.64
CA PRO A 88 -0.73 28.30 -20.88
C PRO A 88 0.13 28.90 -19.75
N ALA A 89 -0.44 29.80 -18.95
CA ALA A 89 0.22 30.37 -17.78
C ALA A 89 0.11 29.49 -16.51
N ASN A 90 -0.78 28.50 -16.52
CA ASN A 90 -1.03 27.61 -15.38
C ASN A 90 -1.14 26.15 -15.86
N SER A 91 -0.05 25.62 -16.43
CA SER A 91 0.03 24.26 -16.96
C SER A 91 0.31 23.20 -15.89
N THR A 92 0.55 23.59 -14.64
CA THR A 92 0.75 22.67 -13.51
C THR A 92 -0.39 22.82 -12.51
N VAL A 93 -1.18 21.77 -12.33
CA VAL A 93 -2.33 21.77 -11.43
C VAL A 93 -2.10 20.82 -10.26
N THR A 94 -2.22 21.36 -9.05
CA THR A 94 -2.30 20.57 -7.83
C THR A 94 -3.74 20.13 -7.58
N VAL A 95 -3.98 18.83 -7.58
CA VAL A 95 -5.30 18.25 -7.32
C VAL A 95 -5.49 18.14 -5.80
N PRO A 96 -6.55 18.78 -5.25
CA PRO A 96 -6.83 18.74 -3.82
C PRO A 96 -7.41 17.38 -3.40
N ARG A 97 -7.51 17.18 -2.08
CA ARG A 97 -8.10 15.97 -1.46
C ARG A 97 -7.39 14.67 -1.83
N ILE A 98 -6.07 14.73 -2.02
CA ILE A 98 -5.21 13.56 -2.13
C ILE A 98 -4.31 13.58 -0.89
N HIS A 99 -4.53 12.64 0.01
CA HIS A 99 -3.93 12.65 1.34
C HIS A 99 -2.91 11.53 1.50
N LYS A 100 -1.94 11.79 2.37
CA LYS A 100 -0.94 10.81 2.78
C LYS A 100 -1.55 9.86 3.80
N LEU A 101 -1.57 8.57 3.48
CA LEU A 101 -1.92 7.51 4.40
C LEU A 101 -0.63 6.78 4.82
N THR A 102 -0.39 6.71 6.12
CA THR A 102 0.71 5.94 6.70
C THR A 102 0.15 4.74 7.43
N VAL A 103 0.39 3.53 6.93
CA VAL A 103 0.01 2.27 7.57
C VAL A 103 1.18 1.79 8.43
N SER A 104 0.95 1.57 9.72
CA SER A 104 1.93 1.01 10.65
C SER A 104 1.52 -0.41 11.03
N ALA A 105 2.23 -1.40 10.50
CA ALA A 105 2.07 -2.81 10.81
C ALA A 105 2.86 -3.15 12.08
N VAL A 106 2.16 -3.52 13.15
CA VAL A 106 2.77 -3.80 14.46
C VAL A 106 2.39 -5.19 14.96
N GLY A 107 3.30 -5.85 15.69
CA GLY A 107 3.02 -7.11 16.36
C GLY A 107 2.35 -6.93 17.73
N SER A 108 2.14 -8.03 18.44
CA SER A 108 1.44 -8.07 19.73
C SER A 108 2.13 -7.28 20.84
N ARG A 109 3.42 -6.98 20.70
CA ARG A 109 4.22 -6.20 21.65
C ARG A 109 4.41 -4.74 21.20
N GLY A 110 3.70 -4.30 20.17
CA GLY A 110 3.84 -2.98 19.57
C GLY A 110 5.11 -2.82 18.73
N GLN A 111 5.83 -3.90 18.45
CA GLN A 111 7.02 -3.88 17.60
C GLN A 111 6.64 -3.73 16.12
N GLY A 112 7.36 -2.90 15.38
CA GLY A 112 7.17 -2.77 13.92
C GLY A 112 7.51 -4.07 13.20
N LEU A 113 6.67 -4.47 12.24
CA LEU A 113 6.85 -5.67 11.44
C LEU A 113 7.44 -5.33 10.08
N ARG A 114 8.78 -5.31 10.00
CA ARG A 114 9.52 -5.08 8.75
C ARG A 114 9.16 -6.15 7.72
N GLY A 115 8.85 -5.74 6.48
CA GLY A 115 8.52 -6.69 5.43
C GLY A 115 7.06 -7.15 5.41
N ALA A 116 6.21 -6.60 6.29
CA ALA A 116 4.77 -6.84 6.22
C ALA A 116 4.19 -6.37 4.88
N SER A 117 3.39 -7.23 4.25
CA SER A 117 2.68 -6.89 3.02
C SER A 117 1.44 -6.09 3.37
N VAL A 118 1.32 -4.90 2.79
CA VAL A 118 0.18 -4.00 2.95
C VAL A 118 -0.58 -3.92 1.63
N GLU A 119 -1.89 -4.15 1.69
CA GLU A 119 -2.79 -4.03 0.55
C GLU A 119 -3.98 -3.15 0.94
N ILE A 120 -4.28 -2.15 0.11
CA ILE A 120 -5.32 -1.16 0.37
C ILE A 120 -6.43 -1.35 -0.63
N PHE A 121 -7.66 -1.44 -0.13
CA PHE A 121 -8.86 -1.70 -0.91
C PHE A 121 -9.83 -0.54 -0.87
N TYR A 122 -10.46 -0.26 -2.01
CA TYR A 122 -11.61 0.63 -2.15
C TYR A 122 -12.72 -0.13 -2.88
N GLY A 123 -13.91 -0.19 -2.30
CA GLY A 123 -15.06 -0.90 -2.91
C GLY A 123 -14.76 -2.37 -3.25
N GLY A 124 -13.95 -3.05 -2.44
CA GLY A 124 -13.54 -4.45 -2.67
C GLY A 124 -12.42 -4.66 -3.69
N ARG A 125 -11.93 -3.60 -4.35
CA ARG A 125 -10.82 -3.66 -5.31
C ARG A 125 -9.52 -3.17 -4.67
N SER A 126 -8.41 -3.88 -4.91
CA SER A 126 -7.08 -3.40 -4.56
C SER A 126 -6.74 -2.12 -5.35
N VAL A 127 -6.44 -1.04 -4.64
CA VAL A 127 -6.04 0.25 -5.22
C VAL A 127 -4.56 0.55 -5.02
N ASP A 128 -3.94 -0.07 -4.02
CA ASP A 128 -2.51 0.07 -3.77
C ASP A 128 -1.94 -1.13 -3.02
N LYS A 129 -0.64 -1.38 -3.21
CA LYS A 129 0.11 -2.45 -2.56
C LYS A 129 1.53 -1.99 -2.24
N GLY A 130 2.07 -2.48 -1.13
CA GLY A 130 3.48 -2.29 -0.82
C GLY A 130 3.96 -3.14 0.33
N ILE A 131 5.23 -2.95 0.65
CA ILE A 131 5.92 -3.65 1.73
C ILE A 131 6.31 -2.63 2.80
N ALA A 132 6.09 -2.98 4.05
CA ALA A 132 6.47 -2.15 5.19
C ALA A 132 8.00 -2.07 5.34
N ASP A 133 8.49 -0.87 5.66
CA ASP A 133 9.89 -0.55 5.87
C ASP A 133 10.46 -1.15 7.17
N GLU A 134 11.68 -0.76 7.55
CA GLU A 134 12.34 -1.25 8.77
C GLU A 134 11.60 -0.94 10.07
N ALA A 135 10.79 0.13 10.08
CA ALA A 135 9.95 0.51 11.22
C ALA A 135 8.56 -0.17 11.19
N GLY A 136 8.29 -1.02 10.19
CA GLY A 136 6.96 -1.59 9.97
C GLY A 136 5.97 -0.59 9.38
N SER A 137 6.44 0.44 8.68
CA SER A 137 5.61 1.51 8.12
C SER A 137 5.54 1.42 6.59
N TYR A 138 4.36 1.65 6.02
CA TYR A 138 4.14 1.83 4.59
C TYR A 138 3.38 3.13 4.36
N THR A 139 3.82 3.92 3.39
CA THR A 139 3.27 5.25 3.13
C THR A 139 2.83 5.36 1.67
N THR A 140 1.65 5.91 1.43
CA THR A 140 1.18 6.20 0.08
C THR A 140 0.26 7.42 0.04
N LEU A 141 0.03 7.95 -1.17
CA LEU A 141 -0.96 8.99 -1.46
C LEU A 141 -2.20 8.36 -2.09
N LEU A 142 -3.37 8.75 -1.55
CA LEU A 142 -4.67 8.25 -1.98
C LEU A 142 -5.70 9.39 -1.98
N PRO A 143 -6.69 9.38 -2.88
CA PRO A 143 -7.82 10.31 -2.81
C PRO A 143 -8.58 10.21 -1.49
N ALA A 144 -9.32 11.26 -1.14
CA ALA A 144 -10.17 11.23 0.04
C ALA A 144 -11.35 10.24 -0.13
N ALA A 145 -11.35 9.16 0.64
CA ALA A 145 -12.36 8.10 0.61
C ALA A 145 -12.22 7.15 1.82
N SER A 146 -13.17 6.22 1.96
CA SER A 146 -13.11 5.12 2.92
C SER A 146 -12.38 3.91 2.31
N TYR A 147 -11.39 3.39 3.02
CA TYR A 147 -10.55 2.28 2.59
C TYR A 147 -10.57 1.13 3.60
N VAL A 148 -10.29 -0.08 3.11
CA VAL A 148 -9.95 -1.23 3.95
C VAL A 148 -8.48 -1.53 3.74
N VAL A 149 -7.69 -1.45 4.80
CA VAL A 149 -6.27 -1.78 4.81
C VAL A 149 -6.13 -3.20 5.33
N LYS A 150 -5.54 -4.09 4.52
CA LYS A 150 -5.18 -5.44 4.90
C LYS A 150 -3.68 -5.55 5.05
N VAL A 151 -3.23 -6.14 6.15
CA VAL A 151 -1.81 -6.36 6.43
C VAL A 151 -1.59 -7.85 6.64
N ASN A 152 -0.56 -8.39 6.01
CA ASN A 152 -0.11 -9.78 6.16
C ASN A 152 1.36 -9.84 6.58
N TYR A 153 1.66 -10.62 7.61
CA TYR A 153 3.01 -10.95 8.02
C TYR A 153 3.12 -12.41 8.44
N GLY A 154 3.99 -13.19 7.80
CA GLY A 154 4.25 -14.58 8.16
C GLY A 154 2.99 -15.46 8.19
N GLY A 155 2.00 -15.18 7.33
CA GLY A 155 0.72 -15.90 7.28
C GLY A 155 -0.33 -15.41 8.28
N LYS A 156 0.00 -14.47 9.16
CA LYS A 156 -0.97 -13.78 10.02
C LYS A 156 -1.54 -12.58 9.26
N THR A 157 -2.85 -12.38 9.33
CA THR A 157 -3.54 -11.28 8.63
C THR A 157 -4.40 -10.47 9.58
N ALA A 158 -4.41 -9.15 9.38
CA ALA A 158 -5.33 -8.24 10.07
C ALA A 158 -5.87 -7.20 9.08
N GLU A 159 -7.09 -6.72 9.33
CA GLU A 159 -7.74 -5.73 8.48
C GLU A 159 -8.27 -4.57 9.33
N LYS A 160 -8.24 -3.36 8.77
CA LYS A 160 -8.78 -2.17 9.42
C LYS A 160 -9.39 -1.22 8.40
N GLN A 161 -10.58 -0.72 8.70
CA GLN A 161 -11.21 0.34 7.92
C GLN A 161 -10.64 1.70 8.32
N VAL A 162 -10.42 2.58 7.35
CA VAL A 162 -9.92 3.95 7.54
C VAL A 162 -10.69 4.92 6.64
N ASP A 163 -11.15 6.02 7.22
CA ASP A 163 -11.82 7.11 6.50
C ASP A 163 -10.83 8.26 6.27
N LEU A 164 -10.25 8.31 5.07
CA LEU A 164 -9.18 9.24 4.75
C LEU A 164 -9.77 10.59 4.29
N SER A 165 -9.87 11.55 5.21
CA SER A 165 -10.32 12.92 4.91
C SER A 165 -9.21 13.98 5.05
N ALA A 166 -8.09 13.61 5.67
CA ALA A 166 -6.87 14.39 5.86
C ALA A 166 -5.68 13.42 5.93
N PRO A 167 -4.42 13.89 5.95
CA PRO A 167 -3.28 13.00 6.20
C PRO A 167 -3.46 12.24 7.50
N ASP A 168 -3.30 10.91 7.46
CA ASP A 168 -3.61 10.04 8.60
C ASP A 168 -2.58 8.90 8.77
N ARG A 169 -2.49 8.40 10.00
CA ARG A 169 -1.71 7.22 10.37
C ARG A 169 -2.62 6.15 10.98
N VAL A 170 -2.70 5.01 10.30
CA VAL A 170 -3.44 3.85 10.78
C VAL A 170 -2.49 2.78 11.31
N VAL A 171 -2.66 2.42 12.58
CA VAL A 171 -1.96 1.28 13.18
C VAL A 171 -2.82 0.03 13.00
N VAL A 172 -2.22 -1.02 12.43
CA VAL A 172 -2.81 -2.35 12.25
C VAL A 172 -1.96 -3.34 13.03
N GLN A 173 -2.55 -3.91 14.09
CA GLN A 173 -1.88 -4.86 14.97
C GLN A 173 -2.16 -6.29 14.53
N LEU A 174 -1.10 -7.09 14.41
CA LEU A 174 -1.14 -8.52 14.09
C LEU A 174 -0.78 -9.34 15.33
N ASP A 175 -1.36 -10.54 15.45
CA ASP A 175 -0.98 -11.48 16.51
C ASP A 175 0.34 -12.18 16.18
N VAL A 176 1.40 -11.39 16.23
CA VAL A 176 2.80 -11.79 16.04
C VAL A 176 3.57 -11.37 17.27
N PHE A 177 3.97 -12.34 18.08
CA PHE A 177 4.67 -12.12 19.34
C PHE A 177 6.19 -12.21 19.19
N ALA A 178 6.66 -13.20 18.43
CA ALA A 178 8.08 -13.44 18.18
C ALA A 178 8.29 -14.00 16.77
N GLU A 179 9.50 -13.85 16.25
CA GLU A 179 9.93 -14.50 15.02
C GLU A 179 11.16 -15.36 15.33
N ILE A 180 11.07 -16.66 15.03
CA ILE A 180 12.15 -17.61 15.28
C ILE A 180 12.39 -18.38 13.99
N GLY A 181 13.60 -18.25 13.43
CA GLY A 181 13.97 -18.92 12.18
C GLY A 181 13.11 -18.54 10.97
N GLY A 182 12.63 -17.29 10.90
CA GLY A 182 11.75 -16.82 9.82
C GLY A 182 10.27 -17.18 9.98
N VAL A 183 9.91 -17.86 11.09
CA VAL A 183 8.51 -18.21 11.39
C VAL A 183 7.96 -17.21 12.40
N ALA A 184 6.91 -16.49 12.00
CA ALA A 184 6.17 -15.59 12.87
C ALA A 184 5.23 -16.39 13.78
N LEU A 185 5.46 -16.30 15.08
CA LEU A 185 4.72 -17.03 16.12
C LEU A 185 3.77 -16.09 16.86
N SER A 186 2.55 -16.53 17.07
CA SER A 186 1.55 -15.86 17.91
C SER A 186 1.85 -16.04 19.39
N SER A 187 1.14 -15.28 20.22
CA SER A 187 1.27 -15.36 21.68
C SER A 187 0.92 -16.78 22.19
N SER A 188 -0.11 -17.41 21.62
CA SER A 188 -0.53 -18.77 21.99
C SER A 188 0.46 -19.84 21.53
N GLU A 189 1.03 -19.71 20.34
CA GLU A 189 2.06 -20.62 19.81
C GLU A 189 3.32 -20.59 20.70
N VAL A 190 3.75 -19.39 21.10
CA VAL A 190 4.89 -19.23 22.01
C VAL A 190 4.60 -19.85 23.39
N MET A 191 3.43 -19.59 23.96
CA MET A 191 3.05 -20.19 25.25
C MET A 191 2.95 -21.72 25.17
N GLY A 192 2.43 -22.26 24.07
CA GLY A 192 2.39 -23.70 23.82
C GLY A 192 3.79 -24.31 23.74
N LEU A 193 4.73 -23.66 23.06
CA LEU A 193 6.13 -24.11 22.98
C LEU A 193 6.83 -24.07 24.35
N ILE A 194 6.60 -23.03 25.15
CA ILE A 194 7.16 -22.92 26.51
C ILE A 194 6.58 -24.02 27.41
N ALA A 195 5.25 -24.24 27.37
CA ALA A 195 4.60 -25.29 28.14
C ALA A 195 5.12 -26.69 27.75
N LEU A 196 5.27 -26.95 26.45
CA LEU A 196 5.85 -28.20 25.95
C LEU A 196 7.29 -28.38 26.43
N ALA A 197 8.12 -27.34 26.34
CA ALA A 197 9.51 -27.38 26.80
C ALA A 197 9.64 -27.62 28.31
N ALA A 198 8.70 -27.12 29.12
CA ALA A 198 8.64 -27.38 30.56
C ALA A 198 8.13 -28.80 30.89
N LEU A 199 7.25 -29.37 30.06
CA LEU A 199 6.67 -30.70 30.24
C LEU A 199 7.67 -31.82 29.91
N VAL A 200 8.51 -31.64 28.89
CA VAL A 200 9.52 -32.62 28.46
C VAL A 200 10.44 -33.09 29.60
N PRO A 201 11.12 -32.23 30.37
CA PRO A 201 11.99 -32.68 31.46
C PRO A 201 11.21 -33.34 32.60
N LEU A 202 9.95 -32.93 32.85
CA LEU A 202 9.10 -33.58 33.83
C LEU A 202 8.78 -35.03 33.42
N ILE A 203 8.41 -35.25 32.15
CA ILE A 203 8.18 -36.59 31.60
C ILE A 203 9.47 -37.41 31.67
N LEU A 204 10.60 -36.86 31.24
CA LEU A 204 11.89 -37.56 31.30
C LEU A 204 12.26 -37.93 32.75
N PHE A 205 11.97 -37.06 33.72
CA PHE A 205 12.17 -37.35 35.13
C PHE A 205 11.28 -38.49 35.62
N ILE A 206 9.98 -38.48 35.28
CA ILE A 206 9.06 -39.57 35.63
C ILE A 206 9.53 -40.90 35.02
N VAL A 207 9.91 -40.90 33.74
CA VAL A 207 10.43 -42.08 33.05
C VAL A 207 11.73 -42.57 33.69
N ALA A 208 12.68 -41.67 33.98
CA ALA A 208 13.93 -42.02 34.64
C ALA A 208 13.70 -42.54 36.07
N TYR A 209 12.76 -41.95 36.80
CA TYR A 209 12.38 -42.38 38.14
C TYR A 209 11.75 -43.78 38.12
N GLU A 210 10.77 -44.02 37.25
CA GLU A 210 10.13 -45.33 37.10
C GLU A 210 11.14 -46.39 36.66
N TYR A 211 12.00 -46.06 35.71
CA TYR A 211 13.10 -46.92 35.27
C TYR A 211 14.06 -47.25 36.42
N ALA A 212 14.46 -46.27 37.23
CA ALA A 212 15.34 -46.49 38.37
C ALA A 212 14.70 -47.40 39.42
N GLN A 213 13.40 -47.23 39.70
CA GLN A 213 12.65 -48.09 40.63
C GLN A 213 12.53 -49.52 40.12
N TRP A 214 12.18 -49.69 38.85
CA TRP A 214 12.11 -51.02 38.23
C TRP A 214 13.46 -51.74 38.25
N ARG A 215 14.55 -51.02 37.96
CA ARG A 215 15.91 -51.55 38.02
C ARG A 215 16.28 -52.00 39.43
N ARG A 216 15.96 -51.21 40.46
CA ARG A 216 16.19 -51.58 41.88
C ARG A 216 15.47 -52.88 42.25
N LYS A 217 14.20 -53.04 41.87
CA LYS A 217 13.41 -54.26 42.12
C LYS A 217 14.02 -55.51 41.47
N ARG A 218 14.57 -55.40 40.26
CA ARG A 218 15.28 -56.52 39.62
C ARG A 218 16.56 -56.91 40.34
N MET A 219 17.37 -55.94 40.77
CA MET A 219 18.64 -56.23 41.44
C MET A 219 18.43 -56.95 42.77
N LEU A 220 17.41 -56.57 43.54
CA LEU A 220 17.07 -57.24 44.80
C LEU A 220 16.65 -58.70 44.59
N LYS A 221 15.87 -59.01 43.54
CA LYS A 221 15.50 -60.40 43.20
C LYS A 221 16.69 -61.30 42.84
N VAL A 222 17.78 -60.73 42.33
CA VAL A 222 18.99 -61.50 41.97
C VAL A 222 19.86 -61.78 43.20
N VAL A 223 19.83 -60.90 44.21
CA VAL A 223 20.59 -61.06 45.47
C VAL A 223 19.92 -62.01 46.46
N THR A 224 18.58 -62.11 46.45
CA THR A 224 17.82 -63.08 47.28
C THR A 224 17.43 -64.36 46.54
N GLY A 225 18.34 -64.91 45.72
CA GLY A 225 18.14 -66.22 45.07
C GLY A 225 17.80 -67.34 46.07
N PRO A 226 17.05 -68.38 45.66
CA PRO A 226 16.40 -69.33 46.56
C PRO A 226 17.44 -70.12 47.37
N GLN A 227 17.29 -70.13 48.70
CA GLN A 227 17.80 -71.20 49.55
C GLN A 227 16.79 -72.33 49.59
#